data_AF-A0A7S2N5Y2-F1
#
_entry.id   AF-A0A7S2N5Y2-F1
#
_cell.length_a   1.000
_cell.length_b   1.000
_cell.length_c   1.000
_cell.angle_alpha   90.00
_cell.angle_beta   90.00
_cell.angle_gamma   90.00
#
_symmetry.space_group_name_H-M   'P 1'
#
loop_
_entity.id
_entity.type
_entity.pdbx_description
1 polymer ?
#
loop_
_entity_poly.entity_id
_entity_poly.type
_entity_poly.pdbx_seq_one_letter_code
_entity_poly.pdbx_strand_id
1 'polypeptide(L)'
;EAHELGTCYASGKYECIELWAKSVGMTEIGIDGFQRLISSDRAVLYNMSAPATGVMLQHMQDYAFRRYGIPPDTYVMELFAAADAYSAHWAATMGASGYMFPSDPSQVDFSALNQTFESWLVERKLMALAPFVLVVMNGQGYGSADKMPALYGLM
;
A
#
# COMPACT_ATOMS: atom_id res chain seq x y z
N GLU A 1 10.30 20.71 4.70
CA GLU A 1 10.92 19.58 5.41
C GLU A 1 10.75 18.33 4.58
N ALA A 2 11.83 17.60 4.39
CA ALA A 2 11.91 16.46 3.50
C ALA A 2 11.05 15.30 4.03
N HIS A 3 10.09 14.86 3.21
CA HIS A 3 9.47 13.55 3.30
C HIS A 3 10.60 12.52 3.11
N GLU A 4 11.11 11.96 4.20
CA GLU A 4 12.05 10.83 4.18
C GLU A 4 11.30 9.54 3.83
N LEU A 5 10.98 9.48 2.54
CA LEU A 5 10.47 8.35 1.78
C LEU A 5 11.56 7.28 1.72
N GLY A 6 11.53 6.30 2.63
CA GLY A 6 12.46 5.17 2.58
C GLY A 6 12.67 4.39 3.88
N THR A 7 12.34 4.98 5.04
CA THR A 7 12.74 4.43 6.35
C THR A 7 11.58 4.40 7.36
N CYS A 8 10.34 4.36 6.88
CA CYS A 8 9.19 4.76 7.71
C CYS A 8 8.82 3.78 8.81
N TYR A 9 8.83 2.45 8.60
CA TYR A 9 8.50 1.51 9.69
C TYR A 9 9.67 1.17 10.63
N ALA A 10 10.87 1.71 10.36
CA ALA A 10 12.07 1.42 11.17
C ALA A 10 12.40 2.50 12.20
N SER A 11 11.70 3.64 12.18
CA SER A 11 11.91 4.71 13.15
C SER A 11 10.82 4.68 14.23
N GLY A 12 11.18 4.97 15.49
CA GLY A 12 10.21 5.11 16.59
C GLY A 12 9.13 6.17 16.37
N LYS A 13 9.15 6.91 15.24
CA LYS A 13 8.09 7.85 14.85
C LYS A 13 6.79 7.18 14.42
N TYR A 14 6.79 5.88 14.08
CA TYR A 14 5.57 5.12 13.77
C TYR A 14 5.04 4.30 14.97
N GLU A 15 5.74 4.31 16.11
CA GLU A 15 5.23 3.73 17.36
C GLU A 15 3.90 4.37 17.77
N CYS A 16 3.69 5.65 17.44
CA CYS A 16 2.42 6.33 17.67
C CYS A 16 1.25 5.75 16.84
N ILE A 17 1.50 5.19 15.65
CA ILE A 17 0.47 4.53 14.82
C ILE A 17 0.09 3.18 15.45
N GLU A 18 1.08 2.40 15.89
CA GLU A 18 0.81 1.16 16.62
C GLU A 18 0.06 1.41 17.93
N LEU A 19 0.49 2.41 18.71
CA LEU A 19 -0.14 2.79 19.97
C LEU A 19 -1.57 3.28 19.74
N TRP A 20 -1.78 4.11 18.71
CA TRP A 20 -3.12 4.54 18.30
C TRP A 20 -4.00 3.36 17.91
N ALA A 21 -3.53 2.48 17.03
CA ALA A 21 -4.28 1.32 16.56
C ALA A 21 -4.62 0.34 17.71
N LYS A 22 -3.69 0.14 18.66
CA LYS A 22 -3.95 -0.62 19.90
C LYS A 22 -5.01 0.06 20.77
N SER A 23 -4.97 1.39 20.89
CA SER A 23 -5.93 2.16 21.69
C SER A 23 -7.38 2.07 21.20
N VAL A 24 -7.57 1.78 19.91
CA VAL A 24 -8.89 1.63 19.27
C VAL A 24 -9.28 0.16 19.05
N GLY A 25 -8.50 -0.78 19.59
CA GLY A 25 -8.84 -2.21 19.64
C GLY A 25 -8.48 -3.04 18.42
N MET A 26 -7.60 -2.56 17.53
CA MET A 26 -7.08 -3.39 16.43
C MET A 26 -6.09 -4.44 16.97
N THR A 27 -6.20 -5.68 16.48
CA THR A 27 -5.41 -6.82 16.97
C THR A 27 -4.35 -7.33 15.99
N GLU A 28 -4.48 -7.04 14.69
CA GLU A 28 -3.57 -7.49 13.62
C GLU A 28 -2.62 -6.38 13.13
N ILE A 29 -2.12 -5.55 14.04
CA ILE A 29 -1.24 -4.43 13.70
C ILE A 29 0.24 -4.86 13.68
N GLY A 30 0.53 -6.05 14.22
CA GLY A 30 1.89 -6.55 14.39
C GLY A 30 2.51 -6.97 13.05
N ILE A 31 3.55 -6.27 12.62
CA ILE A 31 4.53 -6.85 11.70
C ILE A 31 5.37 -7.81 12.55
N ASP A 32 5.18 -9.12 12.37
CA ASP A 32 5.82 -10.12 13.22
C ASP A 32 7.33 -10.10 13.01
N GLY A 33 8.04 -9.60 14.02
CA GLY A 33 9.47 -9.38 14.00
C GLY A 33 9.89 -8.18 13.15
N PHE A 34 11.01 -7.58 13.52
CA PHE A 34 11.83 -6.70 12.67
C PHE A 34 12.37 -7.45 11.45
N GLN A 35 11.54 -8.20 10.71
CA GLN A 35 11.85 -8.49 9.33
C GLN A 35 11.81 -7.15 8.62
N ARG A 36 12.98 -6.51 8.58
CA ARG A 36 13.32 -5.49 7.58
C ARG A 36 12.66 -5.98 6.31
N LEU A 37 11.62 -5.30 5.86
CA LEU A 37 11.11 -5.49 4.52
C LEU A 37 12.19 -4.85 3.65
N ILE A 38 13.26 -5.62 3.46
CA ILE A 38 14.47 -5.25 2.72
C ILE A 38 13.97 -4.61 1.43
N SER A 39 14.42 -3.38 1.11
CA SER A 39 14.30 -2.87 -0.26
C SER A 39 14.67 -4.03 -1.18
N SER A 40 13.84 -4.36 -2.16
CA SER A 40 13.93 -5.65 -2.86
C SER A 40 15.20 -5.90 -3.71
N ASP A 41 16.35 -5.40 -3.28
CA ASP A 41 17.70 -5.68 -3.78
C ASP A 41 17.98 -7.18 -3.98
N ARG A 42 17.21 -8.09 -3.37
CA ARG A 42 17.50 -9.54 -3.37
C ARG A 42 16.52 -10.51 -4.02
N ALA A 43 15.48 -10.07 -4.76
CA ALA A 43 14.60 -11.04 -5.43
C ALA A 43 13.93 -10.55 -6.73
N VAL A 44 14.68 -9.86 -7.60
CA VAL A 44 14.08 -9.14 -8.75
C VAL A 44 13.76 -10.01 -9.99
N LEU A 45 13.86 -11.35 -9.92
CA LEU A 45 13.66 -12.17 -11.13
C LEU A 45 12.50 -13.17 -11.09
N TYR A 46 11.89 -13.46 -9.93
CA TYR A 46 10.90 -14.55 -9.84
C TYR A 46 9.68 -14.33 -8.92
N ASN A 47 9.55 -13.21 -8.20
CA ASN A 47 8.48 -13.04 -7.18
C ASN A 47 7.52 -11.87 -7.42
N MET A 48 7.51 -11.26 -8.61
CA MET A 48 6.76 -10.03 -8.88
C MET A 48 7.19 -8.82 -8.02
N SER A 49 8.47 -8.68 -7.70
CA SER A 49 9.05 -7.43 -7.16
C SER A 49 9.23 -6.39 -8.28
N ALA A 50 9.35 -5.13 -7.89
CA ALA A 50 9.63 -4.00 -8.78
C ALA A 50 10.87 -4.27 -9.66
N PRO A 51 10.91 -3.78 -10.91
CA PRO A 51 11.99 -4.08 -11.83
C PRO A 51 13.27 -3.32 -11.45
N ALA A 52 14.41 -4.00 -11.49
CA ALA A 52 15.73 -3.38 -11.25
C ALA A 52 16.24 -2.61 -12.48
N THR A 53 15.77 -2.99 -13.68
CA THR A 53 16.10 -2.36 -14.97
C THR A 53 14.90 -2.44 -15.92
N GLY A 54 14.80 -1.54 -16.89
CA GLY A 54 13.76 -1.54 -17.93
C GLY A 54 12.69 -0.46 -17.79
N VAL A 55 11.70 -0.48 -18.68
CA VAL A 55 10.61 0.51 -18.70
C VAL A 55 9.59 0.14 -17.62
N MET A 56 9.50 0.99 -16.60
CA MET A 56 8.60 0.81 -15.46
C MET A 56 7.15 0.52 -15.88
N LEU A 57 6.63 1.25 -16.88
CA LEU A 57 5.27 1.05 -17.38
C LEU A 57 5.03 -0.36 -17.93
N GLN A 58 6.01 -0.93 -18.64
CA GLN A 58 5.88 -2.27 -19.22
C GLN A 58 5.84 -3.33 -18.12
N HIS A 59 6.65 -3.17 -17.07
CA HIS A 59 6.57 -4.05 -15.90
C HIS A 59 5.20 -3.96 -15.20
N MET A 60 4.67 -2.75 -15.05
CA MET A 60 3.35 -2.55 -14.44
C MET A 60 2.25 -3.24 -15.25
N GLN A 61 2.28 -3.12 -16.58
CA GLN A 61 1.35 -3.79 -17.49
C GLN A 61 1.46 -5.33 -17.38
N ASP A 62 2.68 -5.87 -17.39
CA ASP A 62 2.91 -7.32 -17.27
C ASP A 62 2.41 -7.86 -15.93
N TYR A 63 2.64 -7.13 -14.84
CA TYR A 63 2.14 -7.48 -13.51
C TYR A 63 0.62 -7.47 -13.49
N ALA A 64 0.00 -6.38 -13.96
CA ALA A 64 -1.45 -6.22 -13.94
C ALA A 64 -2.15 -7.30 -14.77
N PHE A 65 -1.58 -7.64 -15.93
CA PHE A 65 -2.08 -8.73 -16.77
C PHE A 65 -1.96 -10.09 -16.09
N ARG A 66 -0.77 -10.43 -15.56
CA ARG A 66 -0.53 -11.76 -14.96
C ARG A 66 -1.31 -11.99 -13.67
N ARG A 67 -1.49 -10.95 -12.85
CA ARG A 67 -2.11 -11.08 -11.51
C ARG A 67 -3.61 -10.81 -11.52
N TYR A 68 -4.07 -9.87 -12.34
CA TYR A 68 -5.47 -9.42 -12.34
C TYR A 68 -6.17 -9.58 -13.68
N GLY A 69 -5.48 -10.03 -14.73
CA GLY A 69 -6.06 -10.16 -16.06
C GLY A 69 -6.33 -8.83 -16.76
N ILE A 70 -5.74 -7.73 -16.30
CA ILE A 70 -5.89 -6.40 -16.94
C ILE A 70 -5.08 -6.39 -18.25
N PRO A 71 -5.73 -6.20 -19.41
CA PRO A 71 -5.02 -6.12 -20.68
C PRO A 71 -4.00 -4.95 -20.73
N PRO A 72 -2.78 -5.16 -21.28
CA PRO A 72 -1.76 -4.11 -21.36
C PRO A 72 -2.21 -2.84 -22.10
N ASP A 73 -3.09 -2.98 -23.09
CA ASP A 73 -3.64 -1.88 -23.89
C ASP A 73 -4.67 -1.02 -23.15
N THR A 74 -5.37 -1.59 -22.15
CA THR A 74 -6.33 -0.85 -21.30
C THR A 74 -5.72 -0.38 -19.99
N TYR A 75 -4.56 -0.92 -19.58
CA TYR A 75 -3.94 -0.66 -18.28
C TYR A 75 -3.86 0.82 -17.89
N VAL A 76 -3.39 1.70 -18.79
CA VAL A 76 -3.24 3.13 -18.48
C VAL A 76 -4.58 3.80 -18.18
N MET A 77 -5.62 3.45 -18.93
CA MET A 77 -6.98 3.95 -18.70
C MET A 77 -7.53 3.46 -17.35
N GLU A 78 -7.35 2.17 -17.05
CA GLU A 78 -7.79 1.59 -15.78
C GLU A 78 -7.00 2.14 -14.59
N LEU A 79 -5.71 2.43 -14.76
CA LEU A 79 -4.88 3.07 -13.75
C LEU A 79 -5.42 4.47 -13.39
N PHE A 80 -5.75 5.30 -14.39
CA PHE A 80 -6.30 6.63 -14.13
C PHE A 80 -7.70 6.55 -13.51
N ALA A 81 -8.56 5.65 -13.99
CA ALA A 81 -9.89 5.44 -13.39
C ALA A 81 -9.78 4.99 -11.92
N ALA A 82 -8.84 4.10 -11.61
CA ALA A 82 -8.58 3.66 -10.24
C ALA A 82 -7.99 4.80 -9.38
N ALA A 83 -7.09 5.62 -9.92
CA ALA A 83 -6.54 6.77 -9.22
C ALA A 83 -7.61 7.81 -8.86
N ASP A 84 -8.52 8.10 -9.80
CA ASP A 84 -9.65 9.01 -9.55
C ASP A 84 -10.60 8.46 -8.47
N ALA A 85 -10.88 7.14 -8.49
CA ALA A 85 -11.72 6.50 -7.50
C ALA A 85 -11.05 6.33 -6.12
N TYR A 86 -9.72 6.26 -6.07
CA TYR A 86 -8.97 5.98 -4.84
C TYR A 86 -9.27 6.97 -3.73
N SER A 87 -9.29 8.27 -4.04
CA SER A 87 -9.48 9.33 -3.04
C SER A 87 -10.81 9.21 -2.30
N ALA A 88 -11.87 8.85 -3.02
CA ALA A 88 -13.20 8.63 -2.43
C ALA A 88 -13.21 7.40 -1.50
N HIS A 89 -12.61 6.29 -1.94
CA HIS A 89 -12.51 5.09 -1.12
C HIS A 89 -11.61 5.27 0.11
N TRP A 90 -10.52 6.01 -0.05
CA TRP A 90 -9.61 6.37 1.03
C TRP A 90 -10.35 7.22 2.07
N ALA A 91 -11.06 8.28 1.65
CA ALA A 91 -11.82 9.13 2.55
C ALA A 91 -12.95 8.37 3.26
N ALA A 92 -13.62 7.44 2.57
CA ALA A 92 -14.63 6.57 3.18
C ALA A 92 -14.05 5.60 4.22
N THR A 93 -12.77 5.24 4.11
CA THR A 93 -12.09 4.32 5.04
C THR A 93 -11.46 5.08 6.22
N MET A 94 -10.78 6.19 5.94
CA MET A 94 -9.96 6.94 6.91
C MET A 94 -10.71 8.10 7.58
N GLY A 95 -11.90 8.46 7.07
CA GLY A 95 -12.67 9.60 7.57
C GLY A 95 -12.00 10.95 7.31
N ALA A 96 -12.39 11.98 8.07
CA ALA A 96 -11.74 13.28 8.00
C ALA A 96 -10.30 13.20 8.55
N SER A 97 -9.31 13.59 7.75
CA SER A 97 -7.90 13.58 8.14
C SER A 97 -7.41 14.93 8.67
N GLY A 98 -6.65 14.89 9.76
CA GLY A 98 -5.84 16.02 10.23
C GLY A 98 -4.38 15.56 10.28
N TYR A 99 -3.59 15.95 9.28
CA TYR A 99 -2.22 15.41 9.07
C TYR A 99 -2.23 13.89 8.79
N MET A 100 -1.11 13.16 9.02
CA MET A 100 -0.94 11.70 8.76
C MET A 100 -1.89 10.78 9.56
N PHE A 101 -2.90 11.33 10.24
CA PHE A 101 -3.83 10.60 11.09
C PHE A 101 -5.28 11.01 10.81
N PRO A 102 -6.24 10.07 10.95
CA PRO A 102 -7.64 10.42 11.10
C PRO A 102 -7.80 11.43 12.24
N SER A 103 -8.43 12.57 11.96
CA SER A 103 -8.71 13.59 12.98
C SER A 103 -9.76 13.15 14.00
N ASP A 104 -10.58 12.17 13.62
CA ASP A 104 -11.63 11.57 14.43
C ASP A 104 -11.64 10.04 14.22
N PRO A 105 -11.14 9.25 15.19
CA PRO A 105 -11.12 7.79 15.10
C PRO A 105 -12.50 7.15 14.93
N SER A 106 -13.59 7.82 15.34
CA SER A 106 -14.94 7.27 15.21
C SER A 106 -15.44 7.21 13.76
N GLN A 107 -14.75 7.90 12.84
CA GLN A 107 -15.06 7.93 11.41
C GLN A 107 -14.26 6.91 10.61
N VAL A 108 -13.33 6.19 11.25
CA VAL A 108 -12.47 5.21 10.60
C VAL A 108 -13.19 3.88 10.49
N ASP A 109 -13.24 3.32 9.29
CA ASP A 109 -13.72 1.96 9.06
C ASP A 109 -12.62 0.95 9.40
N PHE A 110 -12.51 0.62 10.69
CA PHE A 110 -11.53 -0.35 11.17
C PHE A 110 -11.72 -1.76 10.59
N SER A 111 -12.94 -2.11 10.19
CA SER A 111 -13.22 -3.40 9.57
C SER A 111 -12.55 -3.50 8.20
N ALA A 112 -12.57 -2.40 7.43
CA ALA A 112 -11.86 -2.29 6.17
C ALA A 112 -10.33 -2.27 6.33
N LEU A 113 -9.80 -1.95 7.51
CA LEU A 113 -8.36 -1.91 7.78
C LEU A 113 -7.78 -3.25 8.24
N ASN A 114 -8.62 -4.20 8.68
CA ASN A 114 -8.19 -5.53 9.12
C ASN A 114 -7.99 -6.50 7.94
N GLN A 115 -7.15 -6.10 7.01
CA GLN A 115 -6.77 -6.85 5.82
C GLN A 115 -5.43 -6.34 5.27
N THR A 116 -4.91 -6.95 4.21
CA THR A 116 -3.73 -6.43 3.51
C THR A 116 -4.11 -5.26 2.62
N PHE A 117 -3.14 -4.40 2.30
CA PHE A 117 -3.38 -3.25 1.42
C PHE A 117 -3.81 -3.69 0.01
N GLU A 118 -3.23 -4.79 -0.49
CA GLU A 118 -3.65 -5.36 -1.77
C GLU A 118 -5.10 -5.85 -1.74
N SER A 119 -5.51 -6.57 -0.68
CA SER A 119 -6.91 -6.99 -0.52
C SER A 119 -7.85 -5.79 -0.50
N TRP A 120 -7.48 -4.72 0.20
CA TRP A 120 -8.27 -3.49 0.23
C TRP A 120 -8.47 -2.88 -1.17
N LEU A 121 -7.41 -2.85 -2.00
CA LEU A 121 -7.49 -2.39 -3.39
C LEU A 121 -8.38 -3.29 -4.24
N VAL A 122 -8.26 -4.61 -4.10
CA VAL A 122 -9.04 -5.59 -4.88
C VAL A 122 -10.53 -5.49 -4.57
N GLU A 123 -10.92 -5.43 -3.30
CA GLU A 123 -12.33 -5.29 -2.88
C GLU A 123 -13.00 -4.04 -3.47
N ARG A 124 -12.21 -2.97 -3.69
CA ARG A 124 -12.66 -1.69 -4.23
C ARG A 124 -12.47 -1.55 -5.74
N LYS A 125 -12.05 -2.63 -6.42
CA LYS A 125 -11.77 -2.65 -7.86
C LYS A 125 -10.71 -1.62 -8.28
N LEU A 126 -9.70 -1.44 -7.44
CA LEU A 126 -8.58 -0.53 -7.63
C LEU A 126 -7.29 -1.29 -7.98
N MET A 127 -7.39 -2.54 -8.43
CA MET A 127 -6.27 -3.45 -8.67
C MET A 127 -5.26 -2.93 -9.72
N ALA A 128 -5.68 -2.02 -10.60
CA ALA A 128 -4.77 -1.33 -11.53
C ALA A 128 -3.72 -0.45 -10.80
N LEU A 129 -3.95 -0.05 -9.55
CA LEU A 129 -2.97 0.68 -8.72
C LEU A 129 -1.90 -0.23 -8.11
N ALA A 130 -2.18 -1.53 -7.94
CA ALA A 130 -1.28 -2.45 -7.24
C ALA A 130 0.14 -2.53 -7.85
N PRO A 131 0.34 -2.58 -9.19
CA PRO A 131 1.68 -2.53 -9.78
C PRO A 131 2.41 -1.20 -9.50
N PHE A 132 1.68 -0.08 -9.49
CA PHE A 132 2.25 1.23 -9.17
C PHE A 132 2.69 1.29 -7.71
N VAL A 133 1.80 0.89 -6.80
CA VAL A 133 2.05 0.78 -5.36
C VAL A 133 3.25 -0.12 -5.10
N LEU A 134 3.32 -1.28 -5.73
CA LEU A 134 4.44 -2.20 -5.61
C LEU A 134 5.77 -1.51 -5.94
N VAL A 135 5.86 -0.80 -7.06
CA VAL A 135 7.11 -0.12 -7.45
C VAL A 135 7.48 0.97 -6.45
N VAL A 136 6.50 1.80 -6.06
CA VAL A 136 6.73 2.95 -5.18
C VAL A 136 7.04 2.52 -3.74
N MET A 137 6.27 1.58 -3.18
CA MET A 137 6.44 1.12 -1.81
C MET A 137 7.67 0.23 -1.63
N ASN A 138 7.92 -0.67 -2.58
CA ASN A 138 9.08 -1.54 -2.51
C ASN A 138 10.39 -0.75 -2.71
N GLY A 139 10.41 0.19 -3.67
CA GLY A 139 11.56 1.08 -3.87
C GLY A 139 11.91 1.92 -2.64
N GLN A 140 10.94 2.14 -1.75
CA GLN A 140 11.10 2.85 -0.48
C GLN A 140 11.18 1.92 0.74
N GLY A 141 11.33 0.60 0.56
CA GLY A 141 11.52 -0.33 1.68
C GLY A 141 10.29 -0.56 2.56
N TYR A 142 9.08 -0.21 2.11
CA TYR A 142 7.84 -0.54 2.82
C TYR A 142 7.41 -2.00 2.61
N GLY A 143 8.06 -2.73 1.71
CA GLY A 143 7.74 -4.12 1.39
C GLY A 143 6.68 -4.28 0.31
N SER A 144 5.85 -5.31 0.44
CA SER A 144 4.88 -5.72 -0.59
C SER A 144 3.45 -5.55 -0.09
N ALA A 145 2.57 -5.01 -0.95
CA ALA A 145 1.19 -4.67 -0.60
C ALA A 145 0.33 -5.89 -0.21
N ASP A 146 0.71 -7.09 -0.66
CA ASP A 146 0.07 -8.38 -0.33
C ASP A 146 0.38 -8.86 1.09
N LYS A 147 1.34 -8.23 1.78
CA LYS A 147 1.75 -8.54 3.16
C LYS A 147 1.60 -7.36 4.11
N MET A 148 1.58 -6.15 3.57
CA MET A 148 1.41 -4.93 4.34
C MET A 148 -0.05 -4.80 4.82
N PRO A 149 -0.30 -4.57 6.12
CA PRO A 149 -1.64 -4.22 6.60
C PRO A 149 -2.18 -2.96 5.90
N ALA A 150 -3.46 -2.93 5.57
CA ALA A 150 -4.11 -1.82 4.87
C ALA A 150 -3.94 -0.49 5.63
N LEU A 151 -3.96 -0.53 6.97
CA LEU A 151 -3.66 0.61 7.83
C LEU A 151 -2.37 1.34 7.41
N TYR A 152 -1.30 0.58 7.21
CA TYR A 152 0.01 1.11 6.86
C TYR A 152 0.12 1.52 5.40
N GLY A 153 -0.67 0.90 4.51
CA GLY A 153 -0.70 1.27 3.10
C GLY A 153 -1.52 2.53 2.80
N LEU A 154 -2.44 2.89 3.69
CA LEU A 154 -3.33 4.04 3.58
C LEU A 154 -2.84 5.28 4.34
N MET A 155 -1.75 5.18 5.12
CA MET A 155 -1.08 6.28 5.84
C MET A 155 0.19 6.72 5.12
#